data_AF-A0A0P6JFV5-F1
#
_entry.id   AF-A0A0P6JFV5-F1
#
_cell.length_a   1.000
_cell.length_b   1.000
_cell.length_c   1.000
_cell.angle_alpha   90.00
_cell.angle_beta   90.00
_cell.angle_gamma   90.00
#
_symmetry.space_group_name_H-M   'P 1'
#
loop_
_entity.id
_entity.type
_entity.pdbx_description
1 polymer ?
#
loop_
_entity_poly.entity_id
_entity_poly.type
_entity_poly.pdbx_seq_one_letter_code
_entity_poly.pdbx_strand_id
1 'polypeptide(L)'
;MNSSHSFIQSGSASPHGTGAGRSWPRSFPRASSVHGGAGGIRVSLSSSRPSCLPLGGSWGSGRGGPLLGGNGKETMQNLNNRLASYLGKVQALEAANQKLESCILQWHQERDSVSKKDYSQYEENISHLQEQIVDGKMTNAHILVLLDNARMAVDDFSLKYENEHSLKKDLEIEVEALRKTLDDLTIVTTDLEQEVEGMRKELILMKKRHEQAVEGRSVPDDFKVSVKVEATPGEDLIKALEDMRQEYEFVIKKKHQDLDTWFEEQASQSAAASQEVPGPAALQGNQSDVHELKRTFQALEIDLQAQHSRKSTLESMLSETQCQYSCQLRDMQQIISRYEKELLQLRHNLERQNNEYKVLLGIKTHLEKEIATYRRLLEGDSEGAMQESKSSMKASAAPKIKAITRETVNGRIVLSQVNEIQKHA
;
A
#
# COMPACT_ATOMS: atom_id res chain seq x y z
N MET A 1 18.59 45.47 -19.70
CA MET A 1 17.71 46.64 -19.56
C MET A 1 16.28 46.13 -19.43
N ASN A 2 15.67 46.49 -18.31
CA ASN A 2 14.32 46.26 -17.81
C ASN A 2 13.25 45.80 -18.81
N SER A 3 12.51 44.77 -18.43
CA SER A 3 11.05 44.89 -18.47
C SER A 3 10.41 44.05 -17.37
N SER A 4 9.73 44.77 -16.49
CA SER A 4 9.06 44.30 -15.29
C SER A 4 7.63 43.90 -15.66
N HIS A 5 7.16 42.72 -15.24
CA HIS A 5 5.73 42.44 -15.17
C HIS A 5 5.35 41.92 -13.79
N SER A 6 4.41 42.67 -13.21
CA SER A 6 3.77 42.59 -11.92
C SER A 6 2.95 41.31 -11.73
N PHE A 7 3.13 40.63 -10.60
CA PHE A 7 2.16 39.63 -10.13
C PHE A 7 1.33 40.23 -8.98
N ILE A 8 0.03 40.29 -9.21
CA ILE A 8 -0.98 40.80 -8.28
C ILE A 8 -1.32 39.72 -7.26
N GLN A 9 -1.25 40.13 -6.00
CA GLN A 9 -1.69 39.43 -4.81
C GLN A 9 -3.22 39.32 -4.80
N SER A 10 -3.75 38.09 -4.69
CA SER A 10 -5.14 37.85 -4.29
C SER A 10 -5.12 37.10 -2.97
N GLY A 11 -5.57 37.78 -1.92
CA GLY A 11 -5.76 37.20 -0.59
C GLY A 11 -7.01 36.32 -0.55
N SER A 12 -6.95 35.28 0.27
CA SER A 12 -8.15 34.65 0.81
C SER A 12 -8.09 34.74 2.33
N ALA A 13 -9.09 35.41 2.89
CA ALA A 13 -9.40 35.42 4.31
C ALA A 13 -10.54 34.42 4.56
N SER A 14 -10.33 33.52 5.53
CA SER A 14 -11.24 33.05 6.61
C SER A 14 -12.71 32.72 6.31
N PRO A 15 -13.32 31.67 6.94
CA PRO A 15 -13.48 31.65 8.40
C PRO A 15 -13.47 30.30 9.13
N HIS A 16 -13.40 30.41 10.46
CA HIS A 16 -13.70 29.41 11.47
C HIS A 16 -15.08 28.74 11.30
N GLY A 17 -15.17 27.47 11.71
CA GLY A 17 -16.43 26.76 11.92
C GLY A 17 -16.24 25.45 12.67
N THR A 18 -16.34 25.52 13.99
CA THR A 18 -16.48 24.42 14.96
C THR A 18 -17.58 23.42 14.60
N GLY A 19 -17.30 22.12 14.74
CA GLY A 19 -18.31 21.07 14.66
C GLY A 19 -17.85 19.79 15.35
N ALA A 20 -18.24 19.63 16.61
CA ALA A 20 -18.09 18.41 17.38
C ALA A 20 -19.04 17.32 16.82
N GLY A 21 -18.54 16.10 16.66
CA GLY A 21 -19.35 14.96 16.22
C GLY A 21 -18.64 13.64 16.53
N ARG A 22 -18.99 13.04 17.66
CA ARG A 22 -18.52 11.72 18.11
C ARG A 22 -19.09 10.65 17.19
N SER A 23 -18.27 9.71 16.74
CA SER A 23 -18.75 8.41 16.26
C SER A 23 -17.96 7.28 16.94
N TRP A 24 -18.70 6.49 17.70
CA TRP A 24 -18.29 5.20 18.23
C TRP A 24 -18.20 4.16 17.11
N PRO A 25 -17.28 3.19 17.23
CA PRO A 25 -17.58 1.80 16.89
C PRO A 25 -17.87 1.04 18.18
N ARG A 26 -19.13 0.65 18.35
CA ARG A 26 -19.58 -0.31 19.36
C ARG A 26 -19.09 -1.69 18.91
N SER A 27 -17.93 -2.11 19.41
CA SER A 27 -17.45 -3.49 19.33
C SER A 27 -17.61 -4.11 20.70
N PHE A 28 -18.63 -4.94 20.89
CA PHE A 28 -18.74 -5.79 22.07
C PHE A 28 -17.60 -6.82 22.04
N PRO A 29 -16.86 -7.03 23.15
CA PRO A 29 -15.94 -8.14 23.24
C PRO A 29 -16.72 -9.44 23.37
N ARG A 30 -16.57 -10.30 22.36
CA ARG A 30 -16.90 -11.72 22.42
C ARG A 30 -16.01 -12.35 23.50
N ALA A 31 -16.61 -12.82 24.59
CA ALA A 31 -15.91 -13.58 25.61
C ALA A 31 -15.40 -14.91 25.02
N SER A 32 -14.14 -15.23 25.30
CA SER A 32 -13.59 -16.55 25.07
C SER A 32 -14.34 -17.56 25.94
N SER A 33 -15.01 -18.52 25.30
CA SER A 33 -15.61 -19.66 25.97
C SER A 33 -14.50 -20.56 26.53
N VAL A 34 -14.28 -20.49 27.84
CA VAL A 34 -13.65 -21.58 28.59
C VAL A 34 -14.79 -22.38 29.21
N HIS A 35 -15.03 -23.55 28.62
CA HIS A 35 -15.77 -24.62 29.29
C HIS A 35 -15.01 -25.01 30.56
N GLY A 36 -15.68 -25.02 31.71
CA GLY A 36 -15.14 -25.64 32.92
C GLY A 36 -15.83 -25.20 34.20
N GLY A 37 -16.73 -26.05 34.71
CA GLY A 37 -16.91 -26.19 36.16
C GLY A 37 -18.11 -25.47 36.78
N ALA A 38 -19.15 -26.28 36.99
CA ALA A 38 -20.18 -26.24 38.02
C ALA A 38 -19.97 -25.30 39.23
N GLY A 39 -21.08 -24.71 39.67
CA GLY A 39 -21.19 -23.79 40.80
C GLY A 39 -20.52 -24.29 42.09
N GLY A 40 -19.63 -23.47 42.62
CA GLY A 40 -19.04 -23.63 43.94
C GLY A 40 -19.62 -22.61 44.91
N ILE A 41 -20.70 -22.98 45.60
CA ILE A 41 -21.09 -22.34 46.86
C ILE A 41 -19.98 -22.65 47.86
N ARG A 42 -19.36 -21.62 48.46
CA ARG A 42 -18.38 -21.81 49.53
C ARG A 42 -19.09 -22.34 50.77
N VAL A 43 -18.97 -23.63 51.04
CA VAL A 43 -19.35 -24.25 52.32
C VAL A 43 -18.14 -24.21 53.25
N SER A 44 -18.21 -23.41 54.30
CA SER A 44 -17.22 -23.38 55.38
C SER A 44 -17.43 -24.59 56.29
N LEU A 45 -16.51 -25.56 56.26
CA LEU A 45 -16.48 -26.69 57.19
C LEU A 45 -15.54 -26.36 58.36
N SER A 46 -16.11 -26.07 59.53
CA SER A 46 -15.37 -25.94 60.79
C SER A 46 -15.05 -27.34 61.35
N SER A 47 -13.76 -27.70 61.33
CA SER A 47 -13.22 -28.90 61.99
C SER A 47 -12.96 -28.61 63.47
N SER A 48 -13.77 -29.21 64.35
CA SER A 48 -13.52 -29.22 65.79
C SER A 48 -12.71 -30.47 66.15
N ARG A 49 -11.42 -30.29 66.45
CA ARG A 49 -10.59 -31.33 67.06
C ARG A 49 -10.92 -31.45 68.55
N PRO A 50 -11.25 -32.65 69.09
CA PRO A 50 -11.15 -32.88 70.52
C PRO A 50 -9.73 -33.33 70.87
N SER A 51 -9.17 -32.65 71.86
CA SER A 51 -7.91 -32.95 72.54
C SER A 51 -7.99 -34.26 73.32
N CYS A 52 -7.13 -35.23 72.98
CA CYS A 52 -6.92 -36.45 73.75
C CYS A 52 -5.55 -36.39 74.44
N LEU A 53 -5.54 -36.48 75.76
CA LEU A 53 -4.35 -36.67 76.61
C LEU A 53 -3.73 -38.06 76.36
N PRO A 54 -2.40 -38.25 76.47
CA PRO A 54 -1.79 -39.55 76.37
C PRO A 54 -1.75 -40.23 77.76
N LEU A 55 -2.47 -41.35 77.91
CA LEU A 55 -2.27 -42.28 79.02
C LEU A 55 -1.88 -43.65 78.45
N GLY A 56 -0.60 -43.78 78.11
CA GLY A 56 0.04 -45.05 77.75
C GLY A 56 0.46 -45.79 79.02
N GLY A 57 -0.46 -46.54 79.61
CA GLY A 57 -0.18 -47.49 80.68
C GLY A 57 0.34 -48.81 80.09
N SER A 58 1.65 -49.02 80.20
CA SER A 58 2.30 -50.32 80.15
C SER A 58 1.70 -51.22 81.22
N TRP A 59 1.24 -52.44 80.87
CA TRP A 59 1.22 -53.58 81.79
C TRP A 59 1.66 -54.84 81.04
N GLY A 60 2.94 -55.16 81.28
CA GLY A 60 3.51 -56.45 80.98
C GLY A 60 2.99 -57.53 81.93
N SER A 61 2.68 -58.66 81.32
CA SER A 61 2.74 -60.04 81.82
C SER A 61 3.11 -60.24 83.29
N GLY A 62 2.14 -60.79 84.05
CA GLY A 62 2.35 -61.28 85.41
C GLY A 62 1.33 -62.35 85.80
N ARG A 63 1.67 -63.61 85.51
CA ARG A 63 1.48 -64.80 86.37
C ARG A 63 0.06 -65.13 86.91
N GLY A 64 -0.56 -66.15 86.29
CA GLY A 64 -1.13 -67.34 86.96
C GLY A 64 -2.41 -67.22 87.80
N GLY A 65 -3.49 -67.87 87.33
CA GLY A 65 -4.64 -68.29 88.15
C GLY A 65 -5.96 -68.34 87.38
N PRO A 66 -6.57 -69.52 87.14
CA PRO A 66 -7.76 -69.69 86.30
C PRO A 66 -9.05 -69.45 87.09
N LEU A 67 -10.16 -69.12 86.42
CA LEU A 67 -11.52 -69.60 86.75
C LEU A 67 -12.57 -69.13 85.72
N LEU A 68 -13.23 -70.11 85.12
CA LEU A 68 -14.41 -69.98 84.26
C LEU A 68 -15.64 -69.49 85.04
N GLY A 69 -16.53 -68.75 84.37
CA GLY A 69 -17.99 -68.79 84.61
C GLY A 69 -18.70 -67.42 84.72
N GLY A 70 -19.53 -67.05 83.74
CA GLY A 70 -20.68 -66.15 84.00
C GLY A 70 -21.08 -65.02 83.04
N ASN A 71 -20.29 -64.57 82.05
CA ASN A 71 -20.51 -63.24 81.43
C ASN A 71 -20.83 -63.13 79.91
N GLY A 72 -20.99 -64.24 79.17
CA GLY A 72 -21.22 -64.19 77.71
C GLY A 72 -22.61 -63.69 77.27
N LYS A 73 -23.62 -63.80 78.13
CA LYS A 73 -25.00 -63.37 77.82
C LYS A 73 -25.17 -61.86 77.97
N GLU A 74 -24.49 -61.26 78.94
CA GLU A 74 -24.53 -59.82 79.21
C GLU A 74 -23.78 -59.01 78.14
N THR A 75 -22.66 -59.53 77.64
CA THR A 75 -21.94 -58.93 76.50
C THR A 75 -22.77 -58.99 75.21
N MET A 76 -23.47 -60.10 74.95
CA MET A 76 -24.42 -60.19 73.83
C MET A 76 -25.61 -59.25 73.97
N GLN A 77 -26.17 -59.08 75.17
CA GLN A 77 -27.24 -58.11 75.41
C GLN A 77 -26.77 -56.66 75.21
N ASN A 78 -25.56 -56.31 75.65
CA ASN A 78 -24.99 -54.98 75.43
C ASN A 78 -24.81 -54.67 73.93
N LEU A 79 -24.30 -55.64 73.16
CA LEU A 79 -24.19 -55.53 71.71
C LEU A 79 -25.55 -55.40 71.03
N ASN A 80 -26.55 -56.16 71.48
CA ASN A 80 -27.90 -56.10 70.92
C ASN A 80 -28.58 -54.76 71.23
N ASN A 81 -28.40 -54.22 72.45
CA ASN A 81 -28.88 -52.88 72.82
C ASN A 81 -28.19 -51.79 71.99
N ARG A 82 -26.88 -51.94 71.73
CA ARG A 82 -26.13 -51.02 70.87
C ARG A 82 -26.59 -51.10 69.41
N LEU A 83 -26.86 -52.30 68.88
CA LEU A 83 -27.42 -52.50 67.55
C LEU A 83 -28.83 -51.91 67.44
N ALA A 84 -29.69 -52.11 68.44
CA ALA A 84 -31.01 -51.47 68.50
C ALA A 84 -30.89 -49.93 68.51
N SER A 85 -29.93 -49.38 69.26
CA SER A 85 -29.66 -47.93 69.25
C SER A 85 -29.14 -47.42 67.90
N TYR A 86 -28.37 -48.24 67.18
CA TYR A 86 -27.85 -47.91 65.86
C TYR A 86 -28.96 -47.95 64.81
N LEU A 87 -29.80 -48.99 64.82
CA LEU A 87 -30.98 -49.10 63.96
C LEU A 87 -31.94 -47.93 64.20
N GLY A 88 -32.18 -47.55 65.46
CA GLY A 88 -33.00 -46.38 65.80
C GLY A 88 -32.42 -45.07 65.25
N LYS A 89 -31.08 -44.90 65.27
CA LYS A 89 -30.41 -43.75 64.65
C LYS A 89 -30.49 -43.76 63.13
N VAL A 90 -30.34 -44.92 62.50
CA VAL A 90 -30.46 -45.07 61.04
C VAL A 90 -31.88 -44.70 60.60
N GLN A 91 -32.91 -45.22 61.26
CA GLN A 91 -34.31 -44.86 60.95
C GLN A 91 -34.60 -43.37 61.15
N ALA A 92 -34.04 -42.75 62.20
CA ALA A 92 -34.18 -41.30 62.42
C ALA A 92 -33.48 -40.48 61.31
N LEU A 93 -32.31 -40.92 60.84
CA LEU A 93 -31.60 -40.28 59.74
C LEU A 93 -32.30 -40.49 58.40
N GLU A 94 -32.85 -41.67 58.14
CA GLU A 94 -33.66 -41.95 56.94
C GLU A 94 -34.91 -41.06 56.91
N ALA A 95 -35.62 -40.92 58.04
CA ALA A 95 -36.76 -40.02 58.15
C ALA A 95 -36.38 -38.55 57.97
N ALA A 96 -35.21 -38.13 58.46
CA ALA A 96 -34.69 -36.78 58.26
C ALA A 96 -34.30 -36.54 56.78
N ASN A 97 -33.66 -37.51 56.13
CA ASN A 97 -33.31 -37.43 54.71
C ASN A 97 -34.54 -37.33 53.81
N GLN A 98 -35.57 -38.15 54.05
CA GLN A 98 -36.82 -38.09 53.28
C GLN A 98 -37.50 -36.71 53.39
N LYS A 99 -37.44 -36.08 54.58
CA LYS A 99 -37.93 -34.72 54.78
C LYS A 99 -37.11 -33.69 54.01
N LEU A 100 -35.78 -33.82 54.04
CA LEU A 100 -34.90 -32.92 53.29
C LEU A 100 -35.09 -33.07 51.78
N GLU A 101 -35.22 -34.29 51.27
CA GLU A 101 -35.53 -34.57 49.86
C GLU A 101 -36.86 -33.92 49.45
N SER A 102 -37.90 -34.04 50.29
CA SER A 102 -39.20 -33.41 50.05
C SER A 102 -39.09 -31.88 50.03
N CYS A 103 -38.34 -31.28 50.95
CA CYS A 103 -38.09 -29.83 50.98
C CYS A 103 -37.31 -29.36 49.75
N ILE A 104 -36.33 -30.13 49.28
CA ILE A 104 -35.55 -29.81 48.07
C ILE A 104 -36.46 -29.82 46.84
N LEU A 105 -37.30 -30.85 46.69
CA LEU A 105 -38.24 -30.95 45.58
C LEU A 105 -39.23 -29.78 45.57
N GLN A 106 -39.80 -29.45 46.74
CA GLN A 106 -40.70 -28.31 46.87
C GLN A 106 -40.00 -26.99 46.52
N TRP A 107 -38.76 -26.78 46.97
CA TRP A 107 -37.97 -25.60 46.65
C TRP A 107 -37.72 -25.46 45.15
N HIS A 108 -37.41 -26.56 44.45
CA HIS A 108 -37.25 -26.55 43.01
C HIS A 108 -38.56 -26.21 42.28
N GLN A 109 -39.68 -26.78 42.72
CA GLN A 109 -40.99 -26.52 42.12
C GLN A 109 -41.42 -25.06 42.29
N GLU A 110 -41.22 -24.48 43.49
CA GLU A 110 -41.50 -23.07 43.75
C GLU A 110 -40.59 -22.16 42.90
N ARG A 111 -39.30 -22.48 42.79
CA ARG A 111 -38.35 -21.69 41.99
C ARG A 111 -38.67 -21.69 40.49
N ASP A 112 -39.05 -22.85 39.95
CA ASP A 112 -39.36 -23.01 38.54
C ASP A 112 -40.70 -22.36 38.16
N SER A 113 -41.63 -22.23 39.12
CA SER A 113 -42.90 -21.52 38.94
C SER A 113 -42.78 -19.98 38.98
N VAL A 114 -41.81 -19.44 39.72
CA VAL A 114 -41.68 -17.99 39.99
C VAL A 114 -40.89 -17.22 38.91
N SER A 115 -40.25 -17.89 37.93
CA SER A 115 -39.18 -17.26 37.14
C SER A 115 -39.18 -17.45 35.62
N LYS A 116 -40.34 -17.64 34.97
CA LYS A 116 -40.47 -17.39 33.53
C LYS A 116 -41.10 -16.02 33.31
N LYS A 117 -40.27 -14.97 33.30
CA LYS A 117 -40.70 -13.66 32.78
C LYS A 117 -40.77 -13.79 31.25
N ASP A 118 -41.88 -13.38 30.66
CA ASP A 118 -42.06 -13.45 29.20
C ASP A 118 -41.17 -12.41 28.51
N TYR A 119 -40.05 -12.86 27.94
CA TYR A 119 -39.11 -12.01 27.19
C TYR A 119 -39.44 -11.90 25.69
N SER A 120 -40.50 -12.54 25.23
CA SER A 120 -40.89 -12.64 23.81
C SER A 120 -41.00 -11.28 23.11
N GLN A 121 -41.53 -10.24 23.76
CA GLN A 121 -41.60 -8.89 23.18
C GLN A 121 -40.22 -8.25 22.95
N TYR A 122 -39.25 -8.55 23.82
CA TYR A 122 -37.87 -8.07 23.62
C TYR A 122 -37.18 -8.86 22.50
N GLU A 123 -37.47 -10.15 22.37
CA GLU A 123 -36.95 -10.98 21.29
C GLU A 123 -37.47 -10.50 19.92
N GLU A 124 -38.77 -10.22 19.79
CA GLU A 124 -39.35 -9.65 18.56
C GLU A 124 -38.70 -8.31 18.18
N ASN A 125 -38.53 -7.41 19.16
CA ASN A 125 -37.86 -6.13 18.94
C ASN A 125 -36.39 -6.29 18.53
N ILE A 126 -35.67 -7.24 19.14
CA ILE A 126 -34.28 -7.54 18.80
C ILE A 126 -34.21 -8.12 17.38
N SER A 127 -35.10 -9.04 17.02
CA SER A 127 -35.17 -9.62 15.67
C SER A 127 -35.47 -8.56 14.61
N HIS A 128 -36.44 -7.68 14.84
CA HIS A 128 -36.76 -6.59 13.93
C HIS A 128 -35.57 -5.61 13.78
N LEU A 129 -34.89 -5.24 14.87
CA LEU A 129 -33.69 -4.41 14.80
C LEU A 129 -32.53 -5.11 14.06
N GLN A 130 -32.39 -6.43 14.20
CA GLN A 130 -31.40 -7.20 13.45
C GLN A 130 -31.70 -7.19 11.95
N GLU A 131 -32.97 -7.35 11.56
CA GLU A 131 -33.42 -7.26 10.17
C GLU A 131 -33.11 -5.88 9.57
N GLN A 132 -33.47 -4.80 10.26
CA GLN A 132 -33.14 -3.44 9.83
C GLN A 132 -31.63 -3.21 9.66
N ILE A 133 -30.80 -3.79 10.52
CA ILE A 133 -29.34 -3.71 10.39
C ILE A 133 -28.86 -4.47 9.14
N VAL A 134 -29.45 -5.63 8.85
CA VAL A 134 -29.10 -6.42 7.66
C VAL A 134 -29.51 -5.69 6.40
N ASP A 135 -30.72 -5.13 6.35
CA ASP A 135 -31.20 -4.32 5.23
C ASP A 135 -30.35 -3.06 5.03
N GLY A 136 -29.97 -2.39 6.13
CA GLY A 136 -29.05 -1.25 6.11
C GLY A 136 -27.67 -1.63 5.57
N LYS A 137 -27.16 -2.83 5.89
CA LYS A 137 -25.90 -3.33 5.34
C LYS A 137 -26.01 -3.68 3.85
N MET A 138 -27.12 -4.29 3.43
CA MET A 138 -27.35 -4.65 2.04
C MET A 138 -27.49 -3.41 1.16
N THR A 139 -28.25 -2.40 1.62
CA THR A 139 -28.37 -1.12 0.92
C THR A 139 -27.05 -0.36 0.86
N ASN A 140 -26.26 -0.37 1.94
CA ASN A 140 -24.92 0.22 1.93
C ASN A 140 -23.99 -0.48 0.92
N ALA A 141 -23.96 -1.82 0.91
CA ALA A 141 -23.20 -2.58 -0.08
C ALA A 141 -23.65 -2.27 -1.52
N HIS A 142 -24.96 -2.15 -1.75
CA HIS A 142 -25.50 -1.76 -3.06
C HIS A 142 -25.04 -0.37 -3.49
N ILE A 143 -25.10 0.62 -2.58
CA ILE A 143 -24.61 1.99 -2.85
C ILE A 143 -23.12 1.99 -3.14
N LEU A 144 -22.31 1.21 -2.42
CA LEU A 144 -20.87 1.11 -2.67
C LEU A 144 -20.57 0.57 -4.07
N VAL A 145 -21.31 -0.45 -4.52
CA VAL A 145 -21.16 -0.98 -5.88
C VAL A 145 -21.57 0.06 -6.94
N LEU A 146 -22.65 0.80 -6.71
CA LEU A 146 -23.06 1.88 -7.62
C LEU A 146 -22.02 3.00 -7.68
N LEU A 147 -21.41 3.35 -6.54
CA LEU A 147 -20.35 4.34 -6.47
C LEU A 147 -19.10 3.88 -7.21
N ASP A 148 -18.71 2.62 -7.06
CA ASP A 148 -17.58 2.03 -7.77
C ASP A 148 -17.82 1.99 -9.28
N ASN A 149 -19.02 1.60 -9.71
CA ASN A 149 -19.42 1.64 -11.12
C ASN A 149 -19.40 3.07 -11.69
N ALA A 150 -19.97 4.04 -10.96
CA ALA A 150 -19.94 5.44 -11.37
C ALA A 150 -18.50 5.98 -11.47
N ARG A 151 -17.61 5.57 -10.56
CA ARG A 151 -16.19 5.93 -10.58
C ARG A 151 -15.48 5.33 -11.78
N MET A 152 -15.67 4.03 -12.03
CA MET A 152 -15.12 3.37 -13.23
C MET A 152 -15.59 4.04 -14.52
N ALA A 153 -16.87 4.42 -14.58
CA ALA A 153 -17.41 5.15 -15.74
C ALA A 153 -16.74 6.53 -15.92
N VAL A 154 -16.50 7.27 -14.83
CA VAL A 154 -15.78 8.55 -14.88
C VAL A 154 -14.35 8.34 -15.38
N ASP A 155 -13.64 7.33 -14.89
CA ASP A 155 -12.27 7.03 -15.33
C ASP A 155 -12.24 6.63 -16.81
N ASP A 156 -13.20 5.81 -17.27
CA ASP A 156 -13.36 5.44 -18.68
C ASP A 156 -13.61 6.67 -19.59
N PHE A 157 -14.48 7.59 -19.16
CA PHE A 157 -14.73 8.82 -19.90
C PHE A 157 -13.55 9.78 -19.88
N SER A 158 -12.81 9.86 -18.76
CA SER A 158 -11.59 10.66 -18.67
C SER A 158 -10.53 10.16 -19.65
N LEU A 159 -10.28 8.85 -19.69
CA LEU A 159 -9.32 8.25 -20.62
C LEU A 159 -9.75 8.45 -22.08
N LYS A 160 -11.03 8.28 -22.40
CA LYS A 160 -11.56 8.56 -23.75
C LYS A 160 -11.37 10.03 -24.13
N TYR A 161 -11.67 10.95 -23.22
CA TYR A 161 -11.49 12.38 -23.44
C TYR A 161 -10.02 12.73 -23.67
N GLU A 162 -9.09 12.20 -22.87
CA GLU A 162 -7.65 12.43 -23.04
C GLU A 162 -7.15 11.93 -24.39
N ASN A 163 -7.57 10.73 -24.81
CA ASN A 163 -7.22 10.16 -26.12
C ASN A 163 -7.80 10.95 -27.30
N GLU A 164 -9.07 11.34 -27.23
CA GLU A 164 -9.69 12.17 -28.28
C GLU A 164 -9.03 13.56 -28.34
N HIS A 165 -8.70 14.13 -27.19
CA HIS A 165 -8.03 15.42 -27.10
C HIS A 165 -6.58 15.36 -27.61
N SER A 166 -5.84 14.28 -27.37
CA SER A 166 -4.51 14.10 -27.97
C SER A 166 -4.61 13.95 -29.48
N LEU A 167 -5.52 13.11 -29.96
CA LEU A 167 -5.76 12.95 -31.40
C LEU A 167 -6.14 14.27 -32.07
N LYS A 168 -7.02 15.06 -31.43
CA LYS A 168 -7.40 16.38 -31.92
C LYS A 168 -6.18 17.30 -32.06
N LYS A 169 -5.30 17.33 -31.06
CA LYS A 169 -4.06 18.13 -31.13
C LYS A 169 -3.15 17.69 -32.26
N ASP A 170 -3.00 16.39 -32.46
CA ASP A 170 -2.18 15.85 -33.56
C ASP A 170 -2.75 16.25 -34.92
N LEU A 171 -4.07 16.17 -35.08
CA LEU A 171 -4.77 16.64 -36.28
C LEU A 171 -4.65 18.16 -36.47
N GLU A 172 -4.74 18.96 -35.40
CA GLU A 172 -4.52 20.40 -35.47
C GLU A 172 -3.10 20.75 -35.93
N ILE A 173 -2.10 19.99 -35.47
CA ILE A 173 -0.71 20.13 -35.91
C ILE A 173 -0.57 19.74 -37.40
N GLU A 174 -1.19 18.64 -37.83
CA GLU A 174 -1.16 18.20 -39.24
C GLU A 174 -1.83 19.22 -40.17
N VAL A 175 -2.99 19.77 -39.78
CA VAL A 175 -3.68 20.83 -40.55
C VAL A 175 -2.80 22.07 -40.68
N GLU A 176 -2.13 22.48 -39.61
CA GLU A 176 -1.22 23.62 -39.64
C GLU A 176 0.02 23.35 -40.49
N ALA A 177 0.54 22.12 -40.48
CA ALA A 177 1.61 21.70 -41.38
C ALA A 177 1.16 21.74 -42.85
N LEU A 178 -0.03 21.22 -43.17
CA LEU A 178 -0.60 21.27 -44.52
C LEU A 178 -0.80 22.71 -45.00
N ARG A 179 -1.25 23.61 -44.13
CA ARG A 179 -1.35 25.05 -44.46
C ARG A 179 0.00 25.64 -44.85
N LYS A 180 1.06 25.35 -44.08
CA LYS A 180 2.42 25.78 -44.43
C LYS A 180 2.87 25.23 -45.78
N THR A 181 2.63 23.95 -46.06
CA THR A 181 2.97 23.38 -47.37
C THR A 181 2.19 24.02 -48.52
N LEU A 182 0.93 24.42 -48.29
CA LEU A 182 0.14 25.16 -49.28
C LEU A 182 0.71 26.56 -49.51
N ASP A 183 1.12 27.26 -48.46
CA ASP A 183 1.76 28.57 -48.55
C ASP A 183 3.09 28.46 -49.32
N ASP A 184 3.93 27.46 -49.02
CA ASP A 184 5.18 27.18 -49.72
C ASP A 184 4.96 26.89 -51.21
N LEU A 185 3.97 26.06 -51.54
CA LEU A 185 3.59 25.79 -52.93
C LEU A 185 3.07 27.04 -53.63
N THR A 186 2.33 27.90 -52.93
CA THR A 186 1.84 29.16 -53.48
C THR A 186 3.02 30.06 -53.86
N ILE A 187 4.04 30.17 -53.01
CA ILE A 187 5.27 30.90 -53.31
C ILE A 187 5.94 30.34 -54.58
N VAL A 188 6.16 29.02 -54.64
CA VAL A 188 6.77 28.37 -55.82
C VAL A 188 5.96 28.60 -57.09
N THR A 189 4.62 28.54 -57.02
CA THR A 189 3.78 28.82 -58.18
C THR A 189 3.92 30.27 -58.64
N THR A 190 3.96 31.23 -57.72
CA THR A 190 4.16 32.64 -58.08
C THR A 190 5.55 32.91 -58.67
N ASP A 191 6.59 32.22 -58.21
CA ASP A 191 7.95 32.33 -58.77
C ASP A 191 8.00 31.79 -60.20
N LEU A 192 7.39 30.62 -60.45
CA LEU A 192 7.30 30.04 -61.80
C LEU A 192 6.45 30.90 -62.74
N GLU A 193 5.35 31.50 -62.25
CA GLU A 193 4.54 32.45 -63.02
C GLU A 193 5.36 33.68 -63.43
N GLN A 194 6.21 34.19 -62.53
CA GLN A 194 7.12 35.29 -62.83
C GLN A 194 8.17 34.90 -63.88
N GLU A 195 8.74 33.70 -63.80
CA GLU A 195 9.71 33.20 -64.79
C GLU A 195 9.06 33.05 -66.18
N VAL A 196 7.85 32.48 -66.24
CA VAL A 196 7.08 32.35 -67.48
C VAL A 196 6.76 33.73 -68.08
N GLU A 197 6.34 34.69 -67.26
CA GLU A 197 6.06 36.04 -67.71
C GLU A 197 7.34 36.78 -68.16
N GLY A 198 8.48 36.51 -67.50
CA GLY A 198 9.81 36.95 -67.92
C GLY A 198 10.17 36.43 -69.31
N MET A 199 10.08 35.12 -69.54
CA MET A 199 10.32 34.51 -70.85
C MET A 199 9.37 35.03 -71.94
N ARG A 200 8.10 35.27 -71.61
CA ARG A 200 7.14 35.90 -72.55
C ARG A 200 7.58 37.30 -72.96
N LYS A 201 8.01 38.12 -72.01
CA LYS A 201 8.54 39.47 -72.29
C LYS A 201 9.79 39.41 -73.18
N GLU A 202 10.72 38.50 -72.90
CA GLU A 202 11.90 38.29 -73.74
C GLU A 202 11.55 37.87 -75.16
N LEU A 203 10.60 36.96 -75.34
CA LEU A 203 10.12 36.52 -76.65
C LEU A 203 9.49 37.68 -77.45
N ILE A 204 8.72 38.55 -76.79
CA ILE A 204 8.17 39.77 -77.41
C ILE A 204 9.31 40.71 -77.83
N LEU A 205 10.30 40.94 -76.96
CA LEU A 205 11.46 41.79 -77.27
C LEU A 205 12.29 41.23 -78.43
N MET A 206 12.49 39.92 -78.50
CA MET A 206 13.19 39.26 -79.61
C MET A 206 12.43 39.38 -80.92
N LYS A 207 11.10 39.16 -80.91
CA LYS A 207 10.26 39.37 -82.10
C LYS A 207 10.32 40.81 -82.59
N LYS A 208 10.20 41.79 -81.70
CA LYS A 208 10.32 43.22 -82.05
C LYS A 208 11.70 43.57 -82.61
N ARG A 209 12.78 43.02 -82.02
CA ARG A 209 14.14 43.19 -82.56
C ARG A 209 14.30 42.57 -83.94
N HIS A 210 13.72 41.39 -84.15
CA HIS A 210 13.75 40.72 -85.46
C HIS A 210 12.96 41.51 -86.51
N GLU A 211 11.76 41.99 -86.18
CA GLU A 211 10.94 42.84 -87.05
C GLU A 211 11.71 44.11 -87.48
N GLN A 212 12.32 44.81 -86.52
CA GLN A 212 13.19 45.97 -86.80
C GLN A 212 14.42 45.61 -87.65
N ALA A 213 15.03 44.45 -87.40
CA ALA A 213 16.17 43.99 -88.19
C ALA A 213 15.77 43.63 -89.62
N VAL A 214 14.59 43.05 -89.83
CA VAL A 214 14.03 42.75 -91.15
C VAL A 214 13.69 44.05 -91.89
N GLU A 215 13.06 45.02 -91.22
CA GLU A 215 12.83 46.36 -91.80
C GLU A 215 14.16 47.04 -92.19
N GLY A 216 15.19 46.94 -91.33
CA GLY A 216 16.52 47.46 -91.63
C GLY A 216 17.29 46.71 -92.72
N ARG A 217 16.95 45.44 -92.99
CA ARG A 217 17.53 44.60 -94.06
C ARG A 217 16.68 44.54 -95.32
N SER A 218 15.49 45.13 -95.31
CA SER A 218 14.67 45.35 -96.50
C SER A 218 15.35 46.41 -97.39
N VAL A 219 16.45 46.00 -98.00
CA VAL A 219 17.07 46.67 -99.14
C VAL A 219 15.98 46.76 -100.23
N PRO A 220 15.83 47.91 -100.91
CA PRO A 220 14.92 48.01 -102.04
C PRO A 220 15.17 46.88 -103.04
N ASP A 221 14.10 46.21 -103.45
CA ASP A 221 14.09 45.08 -104.39
C ASP A 221 14.39 45.59 -105.83
N ASP A 222 15.55 46.21 -106.02
CA ASP A 222 15.92 46.96 -107.24
C ASP A 222 17.31 46.58 -107.78
N PHE A 223 17.86 45.43 -107.37
CA PHE A 223 19.11 44.92 -107.95
C PHE A 223 19.09 43.41 -108.17
N LYS A 224 18.12 42.93 -108.95
CA LYS A 224 18.20 41.62 -109.60
C LYS A 224 18.98 41.74 -110.91
N VAL A 225 20.31 41.91 -110.80
CA VAL A 225 21.20 41.91 -111.97
C VAL A 225 21.65 40.49 -112.27
N SER A 226 21.08 39.92 -113.33
CA SER A 226 21.60 38.74 -114.01
C SER A 226 22.81 39.12 -114.86
N VAL A 227 24.02 38.92 -114.36
CA VAL A 227 25.25 39.06 -115.16
C VAL A 227 25.62 37.69 -115.74
N LYS A 228 25.43 37.51 -117.04
CA LYS A 228 26.14 36.47 -117.81
C LYS A 228 27.54 37.01 -118.11
N VAL A 229 28.56 36.46 -117.45
CA VAL A 229 29.96 36.71 -117.80
C VAL A 229 30.45 35.53 -118.64
N GLU A 230 30.61 35.76 -119.95
CA GLU A 230 31.53 34.97 -120.76
C GLU A 230 32.95 35.42 -120.41
N ALA A 231 33.76 34.52 -119.86
CA ALA A 231 35.20 34.69 -119.75
C ALA A 231 35.88 33.44 -120.35
N THR A 232 36.45 33.64 -121.53
CA THR A 232 37.43 32.78 -122.19
C THR A 232 38.74 32.67 -121.38
N PRO A 233 39.59 31.66 -121.66
CA PRO A 233 40.20 30.77 -120.67
C PRO A 233 41.46 31.34 -120.02
N GLY A 234 41.55 31.19 -118.69
CA GLY A 234 42.75 31.42 -117.90
C GLY A 234 43.00 30.25 -116.95
N GLU A 235 44.05 29.49 -117.25
CA GLU A 235 44.84 28.57 -116.39
C GLU A 235 44.12 27.85 -115.23
N ASP A 236 43.84 26.56 -115.45
CA ASP A 236 43.75 25.42 -114.50
C ASP A 236 43.26 25.67 -113.05
N LEU A 237 42.33 26.61 -112.84
CA LEU A 237 41.64 26.78 -111.56
C LEU A 237 40.92 25.49 -111.12
N ILE A 238 40.49 24.69 -112.10
CA ILE A 238 39.85 23.39 -111.87
C ILE A 238 40.82 22.41 -111.20
N LYS A 239 42.12 22.40 -111.57
CA LYS A 239 43.11 21.56 -110.89
C LYS A 239 43.43 22.08 -109.50
N ALA A 240 43.59 23.39 -109.32
CA ALA A 240 43.81 23.96 -107.98
C ALA A 240 42.63 23.72 -107.03
N LEU A 241 41.39 23.76 -107.54
CA LEU A 241 40.19 23.42 -106.79
C LEU A 241 40.10 21.91 -106.49
N GLU A 242 40.53 21.05 -107.42
CA GLU A 242 40.57 19.60 -107.21
C GLU A 242 41.67 19.21 -106.20
N ASP A 243 42.85 19.83 -106.25
CA ASP A 243 43.92 19.64 -105.27
C ASP A 243 43.48 20.13 -103.87
N MET A 244 42.82 21.30 -103.79
CA MET A 244 42.21 21.75 -102.54
C MET A 244 41.16 20.76 -102.02
N ARG A 245 40.34 20.19 -102.90
CA ARG A 245 39.33 19.21 -102.53
C ARG A 245 39.98 17.93 -102.00
N GLN A 246 41.05 17.45 -102.64
CA GLN A 246 41.79 16.28 -102.19
C GLN A 246 42.43 16.52 -100.82
N GLU A 247 42.99 17.70 -100.56
CA GLU A 247 43.51 18.08 -99.24
C GLU A 247 42.41 18.09 -98.17
N TYR A 248 41.23 18.65 -98.46
CA TYR A 248 40.10 18.60 -97.52
C TYR A 248 39.59 17.17 -97.29
N GLU A 249 39.48 16.35 -98.34
CA GLU A 249 39.10 14.95 -98.22
C GLU A 249 40.11 14.15 -97.39
N PHE A 250 41.41 14.45 -97.54
CA PHE A 250 42.46 13.85 -96.72
C PHE A 250 42.37 14.28 -95.25
N VAL A 251 42.17 15.58 -94.98
CA VAL A 251 41.99 16.09 -93.61
C VAL A 251 40.75 15.47 -92.96
N ILE A 252 39.63 15.35 -93.69
CA ILE A 252 38.40 14.73 -93.18
C ILE A 252 38.64 13.25 -92.87
N LYS A 253 39.28 12.50 -93.77
CA LYS A 253 39.63 11.08 -93.52
C LYS A 253 40.54 10.92 -92.31
N LYS A 254 41.56 11.77 -92.17
CA LYS A 254 42.46 11.78 -91.02
C LYS A 254 41.70 12.09 -89.72
N LYS A 255 40.79 13.07 -89.74
CA LYS A 255 39.94 13.40 -88.59
C LYS A 255 39.01 12.26 -88.19
N HIS A 256 38.46 11.52 -89.15
CA HIS A 256 37.68 10.32 -88.86
C HIS A 256 38.52 9.23 -88.22
N GLN A 257 39.71 8.95 -88.77
CA GLN A 257 40.63 7.98 -88.18
C GLN A 257 41.06 8.38 -86.77
N ASP A 258 41.40 9.65 -86.54
CA ASP A 258 41.77 10.17 -85.22
C ASP A 258 40.61 10.02 -84.20
N LEU A 259 39.36 10.23 -84.64
CA LEU A 259 38.16 10.02 -83.81
C LEU A 259 37.95 8.54 -83.49
N ASP A 260 38.10 7.66 -84.49
CA ASP A 260 37.95 6.22 -84.31
C ASP A 260 39.01 5.71 -83.33
N THR A 261 40.27 6.11 -83.47
CA THR A 261 41.34 5.75 -82.53
C THR A 261 41.09 6.30 -81.12
N TRP A 262 40.55 7.53 -81.02
CA TRP A 262 40.20 8.11 -79.72
C TRP A 262 39.05 7.35 -79.04
N PHE A 263 38.05 6.90 -79.80
CA PHE A 263 36.97 6.06 -79.27
C PHE A 263 37.48 4.69 -78.84
N GLU A 264 38.39 4.07 -79.60
CA GLU A 264 39.02 2.81 -79.22
C GLU A 264 39.88 2.95 -77.95
N GLU A 265 40.62 4.04 -77.81
CA GLU A 265 41.38 4.36 -76.59
C GLU A 265 40.45 4.61 -75.38
N GLN A 266 39.35 5.35 -75.56
CA GLN A 266 38.38 5.60 -74.49
C GLN A 266 37.63 4.31 -74.10
N ALA A 267 37.29 3.46 -75.08
CA ALA A 267 36.66 2.17 -74.84
C ALA A 267 37.60 1.19 -74.11
N SER A 268 38.89 1.16 -74.49
CA SER A 268 39.89 0.34 -73.80
C SER A 268 40.21 0.86 -72.40
N GLN A 269 40.29 2.18 -72.20
CA GLN A 269 40.47 2.79 -70.87
C GLN A 269 39.27 2.54 -69.96
N SER A 270 38.04 2.66 -70.47
CA SER A 270 36.83 2.34 -69.68
C SER A 270 36.68 0.85 -69.38
N ALA A 271 37.10 -0.03 -70.30
CA ALA A 271 37.17 -1.47 -70.04
C ALA A 271 38.24 -1.83 -68.99
N ALA A 272 39.42 -1.21 -69.05
CA ALA A 272 40.47 -1.37 -68.05
C ALA A 272 40.07 -0.82 -66.68
N ALA A 273 39.44 0.36 -66.63
CA ALA A 273 38.90 0.95 -65.40
C ALA A 273 37.79 0.09 -64.78
N SER A 274 36.99 -0.60 -65.59
CA SER A 274 35.97 -1.54 -65.11
C SER A 274 36.58 -2.83 -64.55
N GLN A 275 37.82 -3.17 -64.92
CA GLN A 275 38.55 -4.34 -64.44
C GLN A 275 39.32 -4.07 -63.12
N GLU A 276 39.67 -2.81 -62.85
CA GLU A 276 40.30 -2.38 -61.59
C GLU A 276 39.30 -2.14 -60.43
N VAL A 277 38.00 -2.12 -60.71
CA VAL A 277 36.98 -2.15 -59.64
C VAL A 277 36.98 -3.55 -59.01
N PRO A 278 37.10 -3.69 -57.66
CA PRO A 278 37.03 -4.99 -57.02
C PRO A 278 35.72 -5.69 -57.44
N GLY A 279 35.85 -6.90 -57.99
CA GLY A 279 34.78 -7.57 -58.72
C GLY A 279 33.43 -7.63 -57.98
N PRO A 280 32.31 -7.79 -58.70
CA PRO A 280 30.94 -7.64 -58.18
C PRO A 280 30.63 -8.54 -56.97
N ALA A 281 31.35 -9.66 -56.81
CA ALA A 281 31.23 -10.56 -55.66
C ALA A 281 31.70 -9.94 -54.33
N ALA A 282 32.77 -9.14 -54.33
CA ALA A 282 33.27 -8.48 -53.11
C ALA A 282 32.33 -7.33 -52.67
N LEU A 283 31.77 -6.59 -53.63
CA LEU A 283 30.76 -5.56 -53.37
C LEU A 283 29.45 -6.16 -52.85
N GLN A 284 29.01 -7.31 -53.38
CA GLN A 284 27.83 -8.02 -52.85
C GLN A 284 28.06 -8.57 -51.44
N GLY A 285 29.25 -9.11 -51.13
CA GLY A 285 29.60 -9.55 -49.79
C GLY A 285 29.57 -8.40 -48.77
N ASN A 286 30.21 -7.27 -49.11
CA ASN A 286 30.15 -6.08 -48.26
C ASN A 286 28.70 -5.57 -48.07
N GLN A 287 27.85 -5.68 -49.09
CA GLN A 287 26.44 -5.30 -48.99
C GLN A 287 25.66 -6.25 -48.07
N SER A 288 25.86 -7.57 -48.18
CA SER A 288 25.24 -8.54 -47.27
C SER A 288 25.69 -8.35 -45.83
N ASP A 289 26.98 -8.07 -45.60
CA ASP A 289 27.53 -7.83 -44.27
C ASP A 289 26.92 -6.56 -43.66
N VAL A 290 26.75 -5.48 -44.45
CA VAL A 290 26.06 -4.27 -44.00
C VAL A 290 24.59 -4.56 -43.66
N HIS A 291 23.90 -5.41 -44.43
CA HIS A 291 22.53 -5.80 -44.10
C HIS A 291 22.44 -6.66 -42.85
N GLU A 292 23.37 -7.59 -42.65
CA GLU A 292 23.46 -8.40 -41.44
C GLU A 292 23.76 -7.53 -40.21
N LEU A 293 24.70 -6.60 -40.31
CA LEU A 293 25.01 -5.64 -39.25
C LEU A 293 23.82 -4.73 -38.91
N LYS A 294 23.03 -4.32 -39.91
CA LYS A 294 21.78 -3.57 -39.67
C LYS A 294 20.73 -4.41 -38.96
N ARG A 295 20.58 -5.69 -39.32
CA ARG A 295 19.65 -6.60 -38.63
C ARG A 295 20.07 -6.84 -37.19
N THR A 296 21.36 -7.09 -36.93
CA THR A 296 21.86 -7.28 -35.56
C THR A 296 21.76 -6.00 -34.73
N PHE A 297 22.01 -4.84 -35.33
CA PHE A 297 21.78 -3.54 -34.68
C PHE A 297 20.31 -3.36 -34.28
N GLN A 298 19.37 -3.59 -35.19
CA GLN A 298 17.94 -3.49 -34.90
C GLN A 298 17.50 -4.50 -33.83
N ALA A 299 18.02 -5.73 -33.88
CA ALA A 299 17.74 -6.74 -32.87
C ALA A 299 18.25 -6.30 -31.48
N LEU A 300 19.47 -5.77 -31.39
CA LEU A 300 20.04 -5.24 -30.16
C LEU A 300 19.28 -4.01 -29.64
N GLU A 301 18.76 -3.17 -30.52
CA GLU A 301 17.94 -2.01 -30.15
C GLU A 301 16.58 -2.43 -29.58
N ILE A 302 15.95 -3.45 -30.16
CA ILE A 302 14.73 -4.07 -29.61
C ILE A 302 15.02 -4.71 -28.25
N ASP A 303 16.11 -5.45 -28.12
CA ASP A 303 16.51 -6.06 -26.84
C ASP A 303 16.78 -4.99 -25.78
N LEU A 304 17.46 -3.89 -26.14
CA LEU A 304 17.69 -2.77 -25.23
C LEU A 304 16.36 -2.16 -24.76
N GLN A 305 15.42 -1.94 -25.66
CA GLN A 305 14.10 -1.42 -25.33
C GLN A 305 13.30 -2.39 -24.45
N ALA A 306 13.40 -3.70 -24.70
CA ALA A 306 12.80 -4.74 -23.87
C ALA A 306 13.42 -4.80 -22.47
N GLN A 307 14.74 -4.61 -22.33
CA GLN A 307 15.38 -4.51 -21.02
C GLN A 307 15.00 -3.23 -20.30
N HIS A 308 14.84 -2.10 -21.01
CA HIS A 308 14.38 -0.85 -20.41
C HIS A 308 12.96 -0.97 -19.88
N SER A 309 12.04 -1.58 -20.65
CA SER A 309 10.67 -1.84 -20.19
C SER A 309 10.66 -2.81 -19.00
N ARG A 310 11.44 -3.89 -19.05
CA ARG A 310 11.62 -4.81 -17.92
C ARG A 310 12.11 -4.10 -16.66
N LYS A 311 13.14 -3.26 -16.77
CA LYS A 311 13.66 -2.47 -15.65
C LYS A 311 12.57 -1.56 -15.07
N SER A 312 11.86 -0.82 -15.91
CA SER A 312 10.80 0.09 -15.48
C SER A 312 9.67 -0.64 -14.73
N THR A 313 9.23 -1.80 -15.22
CA THR A 313 8.22 -2.62 -14.51
C THR A 313 8.72 -3.13 -13.16
N LEU A 314 9.98 -3.56 -13.06
CA LEU A 314 10.58 -4.00 -11.80
C LEU A 314 10.71 -2.84 -10.79
N GLU A 315 11.12 -1.65 -11.24
CA GLU A 315 11.20 -0.45 -10.40
C GLU A 315 9.80 -0.02 -9.91
N SER A 316 8.77 -0.12 -10.76
CA SER A 316 7.38 0.14 -10.38
C SER A 316 6.88 -0.86 -9.33
N MET A 317 7.13 -2.16 -9.51
CA MET A 317 6.74 -3.17 -8.52
C MET A 317 7.50 -3.00 -7.20
N LEU A 318 8.78 -2.59 -7.25
CA LEU A 318 9.56 -2.29 -6.06
C LEU A 318 8.98 -1.08 -5.31
N SER A 319 8.64 0.00 -6.00
CA SER A 319 8.06 1.19 -5.35
C SER A 319 6.66 0.90 -4.78
N GLU A 320 5.85 0.12 -5.49
CA GLU A 320 4.51 -0.28 -5.05
C GLU A 320 4.56 -1.17 -3.81
N THR A 321 5.44 -2.17 -3.79
CA THR A 321 5.65 -3.02 -2.60
C THR A 321 6.19 -2.22 -1.41
N GLN A 322 7.15 -1.31 -1.63
CA GLN A 322 7.64 -0.40 -0.58
C GLN A 322 6.51 0.48 -0.01
N CYS A 323 5.65 1.01 -0.87
CA CYS A 323 4.50 1.81 -0.46
C CYS A 323 3.53 0.97 0.39
N GLN A 324 3.19 -0.24 -0.04
CA GLN A 324 2.33 -1.17 0.70
C GLN A 324 2.88 -1.46 2.10
N TYR A 325 4.17 -1.82 2.21
CA TYR A 325 4.81 -2.06 3.51
C TYR A 325 4.86 -0.80 4.38
N SER A 326 5.08 0.38 3.79
CA SER A 326 5.07 1.65 4.53
C SER A 326 3.70 1.95 5.13
N CYS A 327 2.62 1.65 4.41
CA CYS A 327 1.25 1.79 4.90
C CYS A 327 0.94 0.79 6.01
N GLN A 328 1.30 -0.48 5.83
CA GLN A 328 1.12 -1.50 6.88
C GLN A 328 1.88 -1.13 8.16
N LEU A 329 3.11 -0.62 8.05
CA LEU A 329 3.87 -0.17 9.21
C LEU A 329 3.21 1.02 9.91
N ARG A 330 2.66 1.96 9.14
CA ARG A 330 1.93 3.12 9.68
C ARG A 330 0.67 2.69 10.42
N ASP A 331 -0.07 1.73 9.89
CA ASP A 331 -1.29 1.19 10.53
C ASP A 331 -0.95 0.49 11.84
N MET A 332 0.09 -0.34 11.85
CA MET A 332 0.60 -0.98 13.07
C MET A 332 1.05 0.05 14.10
N GLN A 333 1.79 1.08 13.68
CA GLN A 333 2.20 2.18 14.56
C GLN A 333 0.99 2.92 15.14
N GLN A 334 -0.07 3.13 14.35
CA GLN A 334 -1.29 3.77 14.81
C GLN A 334 -2.00 2.91 15.88
N ILE A 335 -2.05 1.60 15.69
CA ILE A 335 -2.61 0.65 16.66
C ILE A 335 -1.81 0.68 17.96
N ILE A 336 -0.47 0.61 17.87
CA ILE A 336 0.42 0.72 19.03
C ILE A 336 0.17 2.01 19.79
N SER A 337 0.15 3.16 19.10
CA SER A 337 -0.10 4.46 19.73
C SER A 337 -1.50 4.58 20.36
N ARG A 338 -2.52 3.87 19.84
CA ARG A 338 -3.84 3.81 20.49
C ARG A 338 -3.76 3.03 21.80
N TYR A 339 -3.16 1.84 21.79
CA TYR A 339 -3.00 1.05 23.01
C TYR A 339 -2.10 1.73 24.06
N GLU A 340 -1.03 2.41 23.65
CA GLU A 340 -0.20 3.21 24.55
C GLU A 340 -1.02 4.30 25.25
N LYS A 341 -1.89 5.00 24.50
CA LYS A 341 -2.80 6.00 25.08
C LYS A 341 -3.80 5.38 26.05
N GLU A 342 -4.39 4.23 25.72
CA GLU A 342 -5.30 3.51 26.61
C GLU A 342 -4.61 3.06 27.91
N LEU A 343 -3.39 2.52 27.82
CA LEU A 343 -2.59 2.14 28.98
C LEU A 343 -2.24 3.33 29.87
N LEU A 344 -1.86 4.47 29.28
CA LEU A 344 -1.60 5.71 30.01
C LEU A 344 -2.86 6.22 30.72
N GLN A 345 -4.01 6.17 30.06
CA GLN A 345 -5.29 6.53 30.66
C GLN A 345 -5.65 5.60 31.83
N LEU A 346 -5.50 4.29 31.66
CA LEU A 346 -5.77 3.32 32.73
C LEU A 346 -4.85 3.55 33.94
N ARG A 347 -3.56 3.82 33.70
CA ARG A 347 -2.60 4.13 34.75
C ARG A 347 -2.99 5.39 35.51
N HIS A 348 -3.38 6.45 34.80
CA HIS A 348 -3.88 7.67 35.43
C HIS A 348 -5.14 7.42 36.27
N ASN A 349 -6.08 6.62 35.77
CA ASN A 349 -7.29 6.25 36.50
C ASN A 349 -6.98 5.43 37.77
N LEU A 350 -6.03 4.49 37.70
CA LEU A 350 -5.58 3.72 38.87
C LEU A 350 -4.89 4.61 39.90
N GLU A 351 -4.03 5.54 39.48
CA GLU A 351 -3.40 6.51 40.37
C GLU A 351 -4.43 7.39 41.05
N ARG A 352 -5.44 7.86 40.31
CA ARG A 352 -6.59 8.59 40.85
C ARG A 352 -7.36 7.78 41.88
N GLN A 353 -7.78 6.55 41.55
CA GLN A 353 -8.51 5.68 42.47
C GLN A 353 -7.68 5.39 43.73
N ASN A 354 -6.38 5.11 43.60
CA ASN A 354 -5.49 4.91 44.74
C ASN A 354 -5.45 6.14 45.66
N ASN A 355 -5.41 7.35 45.09
CA ASN A 355 -5.46 8.58 45.88
C ASN A 355 -6.80 8.75 46.60
N GLU A 356 -7.92 8.49 45.92
CA GLU A 356 -9.27 8.50 46.52
C GLU A 356 -9.37 7.48 47.67
N TYR A 357 -8.84 6.26 47.48
CA TYR A 357 -8.77 5.24 48.53
C TYR A 357 -7.93 5.67 49.73
N LYS A 358 -6.77 6.32 49.51
CA LYS A 358 -5.92 6.84 50.61
C LYS A 358 -6.65 7.91 51.42
N VAL A 359 -7.37 8.81 50.75
CA VAL A 359 -8.18 9.84 51.43
C VAL A 359 -9.28 9.20 52.26
N LEU A 360 -10.03 8.24 51.69
CA LEU A 360 -11.10 7.54 52.39
C LEU A 360 -10.58 6.73 53.59
N LEU A 361 -9.43 6.08 53.44
CA LEU A 361 -8.76 5.39 54.54
C LEU A 361 -8.37 6.39 55.65
N GLY A 362 -7.86 7.57 55.28
CA GLY A 362 -7.58 8.65 56.22
C GLY A 362 -8.82 9.05 57.03
N ILE A 363 -9.95 9.29 56.36
CA ILE A 363 -11.23 9.63 57.00
C ILE A 363 -11.70 8.49 57.91
N LYS A 364 -11.65 7.23 57.45
CA LYS A 364 -12.01 6.05 58.25
C LYS A 364 -11.19 5.97 59.53
N THR A 365 -9.86 6.10 59.44
CA THR A 365 -8.99 6.03 60.62
C THR A 365 -9.23 7.20 61.58
N HIS A 366 -9.63 8.37 61.09
CA HIS A 366 -10.04 9.50 61.91
C HIS A 366 -11.35 9.21 62.66
N LEU A 367 -12.39 8.76 61.95
CA LEU A 367 -13.67 8.37 62.54
C LEU A 367 -13.53 7.22 63.55
N GLU A 368 -12.66 6.24 63.29
CA GLU A 368 -12.38 5.16 64.25
C GLU A 368 -11.78 5.69 65.56
N LYS A 369 -10.91 6.71 65.50
CA LYS A 369 -10.38 7.37 66.69
C LYS A 369 -11.48 8.13 67.44
N GLU A 370 -12.34 8.86 66.73
CA GLU A 370 -13.48 9.57 67.34
C GLU A 370 -14.44 8.59 68.03
N ILE A 371 -14.82 7.50 67.38
CA ILE A 371 -15.67 6.45 67.97
C ILE A 371 -14.99 5.85 69.21
N ALA A 372 -13.69 5.59 69.17
CA ALA A 372 -12.96 5.09 70.34
C ALA A 372 -12.98 6.09 71.50
N THR A 373 -12.87 7.39 71.23
CA THR A 373 -13.02 8.42 72.26
C THR A 373 -14.44 8.51 72.79
N TYR A 374 -15.46 8.43 71.92
CA TYR A 374 -16.86 8.42 72.34
C TYR A 374 -17.21 7.20 73.19
N ARG A 375 -16.69 6.00 72.84
CA ARG A 375 -16.85 4.79 73.67
C ARG A 375 -16.23 4.96 75.05
N ARG A 376 -15.01 5.50 75.13
CA ARG A 376 -14.35 5.78 76.42
C ARG A 376 -15.16 6.73 77.30
N LEU A 377 -15.77 7.76 76.71
CA LEU A 377 -16.62 8.70 77.45
C LEU A 377 -17.94 8.06 77.90
N LEU A 378 -18.53 7.18 77.08
CA LEU A 378 -19.80 6.50 77.37
C LEU A 378 -19.65 5.34 78.35
N GLU A 379 -18.53 4.63 78.35
CA GLU A 379 -18.22 3.55 79.30
C GLU A 379 -17.98 4.10 80.72
N GLY A 380 -17.82 5.42 80.87
CA GLY A 380 -17.46 6.05 82.13
C GLY A 380 -16.01 5.73 82.49
N ASP A 381 -15.34 6.65 83.20
CA ASP A 381 -13.99 6.48 83.72
C ASP A 381 -13.97 5.40 84.85
N SER A 382 -14.33 4.16 84.54
CA SER A 382 -14.36 3.03 85.47
C SER A 382 -13.19 2.08 85.25
N GLU A 383 -11.99 2.63 85.11
CA GLU A 383 -10.74 1.92 85.45
C GLU A 383 -9.59 2.93 85.59
N GLY A 384 -9.64 3.69 86.68
CA GLY A 384 -8.43 4.30 87.22
C GLY A 384 -7.54 3.21 87.81
N ALA A 385 -6.58 2.69 87.04
CA ALA A 385 -5.37 2.08 87.59
C ALA A 385 -4.30 1.89 86.50
N MET A 386 -3.18 2.59 86.68
CA MET A 386 -1.81 2.19 86.33
C MET A 386 -1.61 1.29 85.10
N GLN A 387 -1.03 1.85 84.04
CA GLN A 387 0.25 1.31 83.56
C GLN A 387 1.04 2.37 82.77
N GLU A 388 2.00 2.93 83.49
CA GLU A 388 3.35 3.30 83.08
C GLU A 388 3.67 3.17 81.57
N SER A 389 3.91 4.34 80.96
CA SER A 389 5.21 4.70 80.39
C SER A 389 6.24 3.57 80.24
N LYS A 390 6.04 2.65 79.29
CA LYS A 390 7.14 1.87 78.70
C LYS A 390 7.58 2.52 77.40
N SER A 391 8.45 3.51 77.56
CA SER A 391 9.44 3.89 76.56
C SER A 391 10.31 2.68 76.26
N SER A 392 9.91 1.86 75.28
CA SER A 392 10.82 0.92 74.63
C SER A 392 11.32 1.59 73.36
N MET A 393 12.57 2.04 73.42
CA MET A 393 13.36 2.44 72.26
C MET A 393 13.34 1.30 71.25
N LYS A 394 12.48 1.39 70.23
CA LYS A 394 12.68 0.67 68.97
C LYS A 394 13.59 1.52 68.11
N ALA A 395 14.82 1.07 67.95
CA ALA A 395 15.79 1.63 67.02
C ALA A 395 15.12 1.94 65.67
N SER A 396 15.36 3.16 65.17
CA SER A 396 14.99 3.59 63.84
C SER A 396 15.63 2.64 62.81
N ALA A 397 14.88 1.65 62.35
CA ALA A 397 15.28 0.85 61.21
C ALA A 397 15.04 1.69 59.96
N ALA A 398 16.14 2.09 59.30
CA ALA A 398 16.11 2.86 58.06
C ALA A 398 15.15 2.21 57.03
N PRO A 399 14.40 3.02 56.25
CA PRO A 399 13.45 2.49 55.28
C PRO A 399 14.18 1.65 54.22
N LYS A 400 13.92 0.35 54.19
CA LYS A 400 14.45 -0.57 53.18
C LYS A 400 13.66 -0.40 51.89
N ILE A 401 14.34 0.02 50.82
CA ILE A 401 13.74 0.15 49.49
C ILE A 401 14.00 -1.17 48.76
N LYS A 402 12.92 -1.80 48.27
CA LYS A 402 13.00 -3.01 47.44
C LYS A 402 13.14 -2.59 45.99
N ALA A 403 14.33 -2.77 45.42
CA ALA A 403 14.58 -2.55 44.01
C ALA A 403 14.33 -3.86 43.25
N ILE A 404 13.44 -3.82 42.26
CA ILE A 404 13.11 -4.96 41.41
C ILE A 404 13.78 -4.72 40.06
N THR A 405 14.84 -5.46 39.75
CA THR A 405 15.46 -5.48 38.43
C THR A 405 14.84 -6.60 37.60
N ARG A 406 14.37 -6.25 36.40
CA ARG A 406 13.79 -7.19 35.43
C ARG A 406 14.63 -7.16 34.16
N GLU A 407 15.13 -8.32 33.75
CA GLU A 407 15.75 -8.48 32.45
C GLU A 407 14.72 -9.07 31.48
N THR A 408 14.50 -8.37 30.37
CA THR A 408 13.58 -8.75 29.30
C THR A 408 14.36 -9.02 28.03
N VAL A 409 14.24 -10.23 27.48
CA VAL A 409 14.73 -10.59 26.15
C VAL A 409 13.52 -10.89 25.28
N ASN A 410 13.40 -10.20 24.13
CA ASN A 410 12.28 -10.35 23.19
C ASN A 410 10.89 -10.20 23.83
N GLY A 411 10.73 -9.25 24.77
CA GLY A 411 9.44 -8.94 25.40
C GLY A 411 8.94 -9.96 26.44
N ARG A 412 9.69 -11.03 26.73
CA ARG A 412 9.41 -11.92 27.87
C ARG A 412 10.41 -11.67 29.00
N ILE A 413 9.89 -11.58 30.23
CA ILE A 413 10.70 -11.42 31.45
C ILE A 413 11.34 -12.77 31.76
N VAL A 414 12.67 -12.87 31.66
CA VAL A 414 13.41 -14.14 31.86
C VAL A 414 13.92 -14.25 33.30
N LEU A 415 14.24 -13.12 33.94
CA LEU A 415 14.71 -13.07 35.32
C LEU A 415 14.11 -11.85 36.04
N SER A 416 13.63 -12.08 37.26
CA SER A 416 13.12 -11.04 38.15
C SER A 416 13.78 -11.24 39.52
N GLN A 417 14.72 -10.36 39.84
CA GLN A 417 15.45 -10.41 41.11
C GLN A 417 15.06 -9.22 41.99
N VAL A 418 14.80 -9.50 43.26
CA VAL A 418 14.41 -8.48 44.25
C VAL A 418 15.58 -8.29 45.19
N ASN A 419 16.25 -7.13 45.10
CA ASN A 419 17.36 -6.79 45.96
C ASN A 419 16.90 -5.75 47.01
N GLU A 420 17.14 -6.03 48.28
CA GLU A 420 16.87 -5.09 49.37
C GLU A 420 18.08 -4.16 49.56
N ILE A 421 17.91 -2.87 49.28
CA ILE A 421 18.96 -1.87 49.49
C ILE A 421 18.62 -1.09 50.77
N GLN A 422 19.56 -1.07 51.72
CA GLN A 422 19.46 -0.20 52.90
C GLN A 422 19.81 1.23 52.50
N LYS A 423 18.86 2.15 52.67
CA LYS A 423 19.09 3.58 52.50
C LYS A 423 19.89 4.09 53.70
N HIS A 424 21.20 4.28 53.54
CA HIS A 424 21.97 5.06 54.50
C HIS A 424 21.60 6.54 54.33
N ALA A 425 21.36 7.23 55.44
CA ALA A 425 20.99 8.63 55.50
C ALA A 425 22.17 9.55 55.17
#